data_AF-A0A1X0A0D3-F1
#
_entry.id   AF-A0A1X0A0D3-F1
#
_cell.length_a   1.000
_cell.length_b   1.000
_cell.length_c   1.000
_cell.angle_alpha   90.00
_cell.angle_beta   90.00
_cell.angle_gamma   90.00
#
_symmetry.space_group_name_H-M   'P 1'
#
loop_
_entity.id
_entity.type
_entity.pdbx_description
1 polymer ?
#
loop_
_entity_poly.entity_id
_entity_poly.type
_entity_poly.pdbx_seq_one_letter_code
_entity_poly.pdbx_strand_id
1 'polypeptide(L)'
;MAVELRAFSDALCDMGNRLAGHGESLLALQRSCQDAAEGAQSGWVGSSAGALTGLLDRWATASAAHVGRFGEHSCGMHFAAAGLTEMEQTNAASLR
;
A
#
# COMPACT_ATOMS: atom_id res chain seq x y z
N MET A 1 -8.65 14.20 26.72
CA MET A 1 -7.21 14.04 26.41
C MET A 1 -6.75 12.57 26.36
N ALA A 2 -6.53 11.84 27.45
CA ALA A 2 -5.98 10.45 27.39
C ALA A 2 -6.93 9.37 26.81
N VAL A 3 -8.24 9.66 26.70
CA VAL A 3 -9.18 8.76 25.99
C VAL A 3 -9.24 9.09 24.49
N GLU A 4 -9.03 10.36 24.14
CA GLU A 4 -9.07 10.82 22.74
C GLU A 4 -7.83 10.41 21.96
N LEU A 5 -6.65 10.51 22.57
CA LEU A 5 -5.38 10.11 21.96
C LEU A 5 -5.35 8.59 21.69
N ARG A 6 -5.83 7.77 22.62
CA ARG A 6 -6.01 6.33 22.43
C ARG A 6 -7.01 6.01 21.32
N ALA A 7 -8.18 6.64 21.31
CA ALA A 7 -9.17 6.45 20.24
C ALA A 7 -8.61 6.83 18.86
N PHE A 8 -7.77 7.88 18.78
CA PHE A 8 -7.11 8.28 17.55
C PHE A 8 -6.01 7.29 17.13
N SER A 9 -5.23 6.77 18.08
CA SER A 9 -4.24 5.71 17.82
C SER A 9 -4.90 4.45 17.24
N ASP A 10 -6.02 4.01 17.84
CA ASP A 10 -6.78 2.86 17.35
C ASP A 10 -7.31 3.10 15.93
N ALA A 11 -7.81 4.32 15.64
CA ALA A 11 -8.27 4.70 14.31
C ALA A 11 -7.14 4.70 13.26
N LEU A 12 -5.94 5.13 13.62
CA LEU A 12 -4.77 5.05 12.74
C LEU A 12 -4.37 3.59 12.46
N CYS A 13 -4.39 2.73 13.47
CA CYS A 13 -4.13 1.30 13.28
C CYS A 13 -5.13 0.64 12.33
N ASP A 14 -6.43 0.92 12.51
CA ASP A 14 -7.48 0.44 11.61
C ASP A 14 -7.24 0.93 10.17
N MET A 15 -6.95 2.22 10.00
CA MET A 15 -6.66 2.79 8.69
C MET A 15 -5.43 2.16 8.04
N GLY A 16 -4.37 1.94 8.80
CA GLY A 16 -3.16 1.24 8.34
C GLY A 16 -3.46 -0.17 7.84
N ASN A 17 -4.28 -0.93 8.56
CA ASN A 17 -4.68 -2.28 8.17
C ASN A 17 -5.55 -2.28 6.90
N ARG A 18 -6.51 -1.35 6.80
CA ARG A 18 -7.35 -1.21 5.60
C ARG A 18 -6.52 -0.87 4.36
N LEU A 19 -5.53 0.01 4.50
CA LEU A 19 -4.60 0.35 3.43
C LEU A 19 -3.77 -0.85 2.99
N ALA A 20 -3.28 -1.66 3.93
CA ALA A 20 -2.56 -2.89 3.61
C ALA A 20 -3.45 -3.84 2.78
N GLY A 21 -4.69 -4.09 3.22
CA GLY A 21 -5.64 -4.93 2.51
C GLY A 21 -6.02 -4.40 1.11
N HIS A 22 -6.16 -3.08 0.95
CA HIS A 22 -6.34 -2.47 -0.38
C HIS A 22 -5.10 -2.67 -1.27
N GLY A 23 -3.90 -2.54 -0.71
CA GLY A 23 -2.64 -2.78 -1.42
C GLY A 23 -2.52 -4.23 -1.91
N GLU A 24 -2.85 -5.21 -1.07
CA GLU A 24 -2.89 -6.63 -1.44
C GLU A 24 -3.91 -6.92 -2.55
N SER A 25 -5.11 -6.33 -2.45
CA SER A 25 -6.16 -6.49 -3.45
C SER A 25 -5.74 -5.90 -4.81
N LEU A 26 -5.10 -4.74 -4.79
CA LEU A 26 -4.57 -4.09 -5.99
C LEU A 26 -3.45 -4.93 -6.62
N LEU A 27 -2.54 -5.47 -5.82
CA LEU A 27 -1.47 -6.34 -6.28
C LEU A 27 -2.03 -7.61 -6.95
N ALA A 28 -3.05 -8.23 -6.36
CA ALA A 28 -3.70 -9.40 -6.94
C ALA A 28 -4.35 -9.08 -8.31
N LEU A 29 -5.04 -7.94 -8.41
CA LEU A 29 -5.63 -7.48 -9.67
C LEU A 29 -4.54 -7.19 -10.73
N GLN A 30 -3.46 -6.53 -10.34
CA GLN A 30 -2.34 -6.28 -11.23
C GLN A 30 -1.76 -7.59 -11.76
N ARG A 31 -1.45 -8.57 -10.90
CA ARG A 31 -0.97 -9.88 -11.35
C ARG A 31 -1.90 -10.56 -12.36
N SER A 32 -3.20 -10.54 -12.12
CA SER A 32 -4.20 -11.07 -13.06
C SER A 32 -4.13 -10.37 -14.44
N CYS A 33 -3.98 -9.04 -14.46
CA CYS A 33 -3.79 -8.30 -15.72
C CYS A 33 -2.48 -8.66 -16.42
N GLN A 34 -1.39 -8.84 -15.68
CA GLN A 34 -0.10 -9.25 -16.23
C GLN A 34 -0.20 -10.63 -16.87
N ASP A 35 -0.75 -11.60 -16.15
CA ASP A 35 -0.92 -12.99 -16.63
C ASP A 35 -1.76 -13.03 -17.92
N ALA A 36 -2.83 -12.23 -17.98
CA ALA A 36 -3.65 -12.11 -19.18
C ALA A 36 -2.88 -11.52 -20.36
N ALA A 37 -1.99 -10.55 -20.11
CA ALA A 37 -1.20 -9.92 -21.15
C ALA A 37 -0.06 -10.83 -21.65
N GLU A 38 0.61 -11.55 -20.74
CA GLU A 38 1.59 -12.59 -21.07
C GLU A 38 0.96 -13.72 -21.90
N GLY A 39 -0.27 -14.14 -21.55
CA GLY A 39 -1.03 -15.13 -22.32
C GLY A 39 -1.33 -14.68 -23.76
N ALA A 40 -1.50 -13.38 -23.99
CA ALA A 40 -1.75 -12.81 -25.32
C ALA A 40 -0.46 -12.59 -26.14
N GLN A 41 0.73 -12.70 -25.53
CA GLN A 41 2.01 -12.31 -26.13
C GLN A 41 2.33 -13.08 -27.42
N SER A 42 1.91 -14.35 -27.51
CA SER A 42 2.11 -15.19 -28.70
C SER A 42 1.44 -14.65 -29.97
N GLY A 43 0.41 -13.79 -29.82
CA GLY A 43 -0.28 -13.15 -30.94
C GLY A 43 0.31 -11.82 -31.38
N TRP A 44 1.33 -11.31 -30.68
CA TRP A 44 1.92 -10.02 -31.02
C TRP A 44 2.98 -10.18 -32.10
N VAL A 45 2.91 -9.35 -33.15
CA VAL A 45 3.80 -9.46 -34.31
C VAL A 45 4.37 -8.12 -34.75
N GLY A 46 5.62 -8.11 -35.20
CA GLY A 46 6.26 -6.94 -35.79
C GLY A 46 6.36 -5.73 -34.84
N SER A 47 6.21 -4.53 -35.39
CA SER A 47 6.39 -3.28 -34.63
C SER A 47 5.37 -3.10 -33.49
N SER A 48 4.17 -3.67 -33.60
CA SER A 48 3.17 -3.59 -32.53
C SER A 48 3.56 -4.45 -31.33
N ALA A 49 4.27 -5.56 -31.53
CA ALA A 49 4.79 -6.37 -30.43
C ALA A 49 5.75 -5.58 -29.54
N GLY A 50 6.73 -4.88 -30.13
CA GLY A 50 7.65 -4.03 -29.38
C GLY A 50 6.93 -2.91 -28.61
N ALA A 51 5.92 -2.29 -29.22
CA ALA A 51 5.12 -1.26 -28.57
C ALA A 51 4.30 -1.80 -27.38
N LEU A 52 3.72 -3.00 -27.52
CA LEU A 52 2.95 -3.67 -26.46
C LEU A 52 3.84 -4.12 -25.32
N THR A 53 5.02 -4.70 -25.60
CA THR A 53 6.01 -5.01 -24.57
C THR A 53 6.42 -3.75 -23.80
N GLY A 54 6.76 -2.66 -24.50
CA GLY A 54 7.13 -1.41 -23.84
C GLY A 54 5.97 -0.79 -23.04
N LEU A 55 4.71 -1.03 -23.42
CA LEU A 55 3.55 -0.63 -22.64
C LEU A 55 3.44 -1.44 -21.34
N LEU A 56 3.65 -2.75 -21.40
CA LEU A 56 3.64 -3.62 -20.22
C LEU A 56 4.76 -3.28 -19.25
N ASP A 57 5.98 -3.02 -19.72
CA ASP A 57 7.08 -2.64 -18.85
C ASP A 57 6.78 -1.35 -18.06
N ARG A 58 6.20 -0.34 -18.74
CA ARG A 58 5.77 0.90 -18.08
C ARG A 58 4.65 0.65 -17.09
N TRP A 59 3.69 -0.19 -17.45
CA TRP A 59 2.58 -0.54 -16.57
C TRP A 59 3.05 -1.32 -15.33
N ALA A 60 3.99 -2.26 -15.48
CA ALA A 60 4.59 -3.01 -14.37
C ALA A 60 5.35 -2.06 -13.42
N THR A 61 6.11 -1.12 -13.96
CA THR A 61 6.82 -0.10 -13.19
C THR A 61 5.84 0.78 -12.39
N ALA A 62 4.80 1.31 -13.05
CA ALA A 62 3.79 2.12 -12.38
C ALA A 62 3.02 1.32 -11.32
N SER A 63 2.74 0.05 -11.61
CA SER A 63 2.04 -0.86 -10.69
C SER A 63 2.84 -1.11 -9.42
N ALA A 64 4.14 -1.39 -9.54
CA ALA A 64 5.04 -1.55 -8.40
C ALA A 64 5.11 -0.26 -7.55
N ALA A 65 5.19 0.91 -8.20
CA ALA A 65 5.18 2.20 -7.50
C ALA A 65 3.87 2.44 -6.72
N HIS A 66 2.71 2.04 -7.26
CA HIS A 66 1.45 2.14 -6.55
C HIS A 66 1.40 1.23 -5.32
N VAL A 67 1.82 -0.03 -5.44
CA VAL A 67 1.89 -0.95 -4.29
C VAL A 67 2.83 -0.42 -3.21
N GLY A 68 4.00 0.11 -3.61
CA GLY A 68 4.93 0.77 -2.69
C GLY A 68 4.27 1.90 -1.89
N ARG A 69 3.52 2.78 -2.55
CA ARG A 69 2.80 3.88 -1.89
C ARG A 69 1.75 3.40 -0.88
N PHE A 70 1.03 2.32 -1.17
CA PHE A 70 0.10 1.73 -0.20
C PHE A 70 0.84 1.20 1.04
N GLY A 71 1.98 0.53 0.84
CA GLY A 71 2.83 0.05 1.92
C GLY A 71 3.38 1.19 2.78
N GLU A 72 3.97 2.22 2.15
CA GLU A 72 4.48 3.41 2.83
C GLU A 72 3.39 4.10 3.66
N HIS A 73 2.20 4.25 3.10
CA HIS A 73 1.10 4.90 3.80
C HIS A 73 0.57 4.05 4.97
N SER A 74 0.43 2.74 4.78
CA SER A 74 0.05 1.79 5.83
C SER A 74 1.05 1.83 6.99
N CYS A 75 2.35 1.70 6.71
CA CYS A 75 3.40 1.79 7.71
C CYS A 75 3.40 3.15 8.41
N GLY A 76 3.20 4.24 7.67
CA GLY A 76 3.10 5.59 8.22
C GLY A 76 1.98 5.73 9.25
N MET A 77 0.81 5.12 9.00
CA MET A 77 -0.30 5.10 9.97
C MET A 77 0.07 4.33 11.25
N HIS A 78 0.71 3.16 11.12
CA HIS A 78 1.14 2.38 12.29
C HIS A 78 2.22 3.09 13.11
N PHE A 79 3.19 3.74 12.45
CA PHE A 79 4.20 4.53 13.16
C PHE A 79 3.60 5.72 13.90
N ALA A 80 2.63 6.42 13.29
CA ALA A 80 1.93 7.51 13.95
C ALA A 80 1.13 7.02 15.17
N ALA A 81 0.43 5.89 15.06
CA ALA A 81 -0.27 5.27 16.19
C ALA A 81 0.66 4.92 17.35
N ALA A 82 1.83 4.32 17.03
CA ALA A 82 2.84 3.97 18.02
C ALA A 82 3.38 5.22 18.75
N GLY A 83 3.68 6.29 18.01
CA GLY A 83 4.16 7.55 18.61
C GLY A 83 3.13 8.20 19.54
N LEU A 84 1.84 8.13 19.21
CA LEU A 84 0.79 8.64 20.10
C LEU A 84 0.65 7.81 21.36
N THR A 85 0.73 6.48 21.23
CA THR A 85 0.70 5.56 22.38
C THR A 85 1.86 5.83 23.34
N GLU A 86 3.07 6.05 22.81
CA GLU A 86 4.25 6.40 23.61
C GLU A 86 4.09 7.74 24.33
N MET A 87 3.53 8.74 23.63
CA MET A 87 3.24 10.05 24.22
C MET A 87 2.23 9.95 25.38
N GLU A 88 1.19 9.13 25.24
CA GLU A 88 0.24 8.88 26.32
C GLU A 88 0.90 8.23 27.54
N GLN A 89 1.74 7.21 27.32
CA GLN A 89 2.44 6.51 28.40
C GLN A 89 3.39 7.45 29.16
N THR A 90 4.13 8.28 28.43
CA THR A 90 5.06 9.27 29.01
C THR A 90 4.32 10.32 29.83
N ASN A 91 3.20 10.84 29.30
CA ASN A 91 2.37 11.80 30.02
C ASN A 91 1.75 11.18 31.28
N ALA A 92 1.24 9.95 31.18
CA ALA A 92 0.66 9.23 32.33
C ALA A 92 1.72 8.93 33.41
N ALA A 93 2.96 8.64 33.03
CA ALA A 93 4.06 8.44 33.97
C ALA A 93 4.48 9.75 34.66
N SER A 94 4.46 10.87 33.94
CA SER A 94 4.84 12.20 34.48
C SER A 94 3.81 12.80 35.44
N LEU A 95 2.57 12.29 35.42
CA LEU A 95 1.47 12.72 36.27
C LEU A 95 1.25 11.82 37.51
N ARG A 96 2.09 10.79 37.70
CA ARG A 96 2.14 9.97 38.91
C ARG A 96 3.20 10.47 39.87
#